data_AF-A0A2K3M0Z6-F1
#
_entry.id   AF-A0A2K3M0Z6-F1
#
_cell.length_a   1.000
_cell.length_b   1.000
_cell.length_c   1.000
_cell.angle_alpha   90.00
_cell.angle_beta   90.00
_cell.angle_gamma   90.00
#
_symmetry.space_group_name_H-M   'P 1'
#
loop_
_entity.id
_entity.type
_entity.pdbx_description
1 polymer ?
#
loop_
_entity_poly.entity_id
_entity_poly.type
_entity_poly.pdbx_seq_one_letter_code
_entity_poly.pdbx_strand_id
1 'polypeptide(L)'
;MHQEKVQPNLTTCGYVFSAYVNSGFQNTAIEALQVLSLRMMSEDGNILNERKCFVDEFILDEDLASESHLYKLFEDSEDEVAIGLLNLRWCAIIGFPICASADQSLWAKRLESRFQKRLASGSVRGEQL
;
A
#
# COMPACT_ATOMS: atom_id res chain seq x y z
N MET A 1 -1.96 7.57 -11.81
CA MET A 1 -0.69 6.97 -11.34
C MET A 1 -0.56 5.54 -11.85
N HIS A 2 -1.32 4.57 -11.33
CA HIS A 2 -1.21 3.18 -11.78
C HIS A 2 -1.40 2.98 -13.30
N GLN A 3 -2.48 3.54 -13.88
CA GLN A 3 -2.75 3.42 -15.33
C GLN A 3 -1.63 4.00 -16.20
N GLU A 4 -1.07 5.13 -15.76
CA GLU A 4 0.01 5.84 -16.44
C GLU A 4 1.41 5.35 -16.03
N LYS A 5 1.49 4.27 -15.22
CA LYS A 5 2.74 3.70 -14.68
C LYS A 5 3.65 4.73 -13.99
N VAL A 6 3.06 5.73 -13.34
CA VAL A 6 3.79 6.71 -12.55
C VAL A 6 3.97 6.15 -11.14
N GLN A 7 5.23 5.89 -10.75
CA GLN A 7 5.57 5.46 -9.40
C GLN A 7 5.40 6.63 -8.40
N PRO A 8 4.77 6.39 -7.24
CA PRO A 8 4.76 7.36 -6.17
C PRO A 8 6.12 7.48 -5.52
N ASN A 9 6.50 8.69 -5.14
CA ASN A 9 7.65 8.96 -4.28
C ASN A 9 7.20 9.20 -2.83
N LEU A 10 8.17 9.31 -1.91
CA LEU A 10 7.92 9.60 -0.49
C LEU A 10 6.96 10.78 -0.27
N THR A 11 7.19 11.87 -1.00
CA THR A 11 6.39 13.10 -0.87
C THR A 11 4.93 12.84 -1.25
N THR A 12 4.70 12.08 -2.32
CA THR A 12 3.35 11.69 -2.76
C THR A 12 2.65 10.82 -1.74
N CYS A 13 3.36 9.83 -1.17
CA CYS A 13 2.84 9.00 -0.08
C CYS A 13 2.39 9.84 1.11
N GLY A 14 3.25 10.78 1.56
CA GLY A 14 2.96 11.67 2.68
C GLY A 14 1.77 12.61 2.44
N TYR A 15 1.68 13.22 1.26
CA TYR A 15 0.56 14.11 0.93
C TYR A 15 -0.78 13.37 0.87
N VAL A 16 -0.82 12.20 0.23
CA VAL A 16 -2.06 11.41 0.13
C VAL A 16 -2.51 10.93 1.50
N PHE A 17 -1.59 10.42 2.32
CA PHE A 17 -1.88 10.02 3.69
C PHE A 17 -2.47 11.18 4.50
N SER A 18 -1.78 12.33 4.49
CA SER A 18 -2.19 13.52 5.23
C SER A 18 -3.55 14.05 4.76
N ALA A 19 -3.83 14.04 3.46
CA ALA A 19 -5.11 14.48 2.92
C ALA A 19 -6.28 13.62 3.44
N TYR A 20 -6.13 12.29 3.49
CA TYR A 20 -7.15 11.40 4.05
C TYR A 20 -7.30 11.57 5.56
N VAL A 21 -6.19 11.69 6.30
CA VAL A 21 -6.22 11.94 7.76
C VAL A 21 -6.93 13.25 8.08
N ASN A 22 -6.57 14.34 7.41
CA ASN A 22 -7.17 15.67 7.59
C ASN A 22 -8.66 15.69 7.23
N SER A 23 -9.10 14.76 6.39
CA SER A 23 -10.50 14.59 6.01
C SER A 23 -11.26 13.59 6.89
N GLY A 24 -10.62 13.03 7.93
CA GLY A 24 -11.23 12.05 8.85
C GLY A 24 -11.30 10.61 8.33
N PHE A 25 -10.66 10.29 7.21
CA PHE A 25 -10.69 8.96 6.58
C PHE A 25 -9.49 8.10 7.00
N GLN A 26 -9.36 7.79 8.28
CA GLN A 26 -8.20 7.09 8.85
C GLN A 26 -7.92 5.74 8.17
N ASN A 27 -8.92 4.86 8.05
CA ASN A 27 -8.73 3.57 7.39
C ASN A 27 -8.27 3.72 5.93
N THR A 28 -8.83 4.69 5.22
CA THR A 28 -8.44 4.96 3.83
C THR A 28 -7.04 5.54 3.74
N ALA A 29 -6.61 6.33 4.72
CA ALA A 29 -5.24 6.82 4.81
C ALA A 29 -4.24 5.66 4.92
N ILE A 30 -4.48 4.71 5.82
CA ILE A 30 -3.62 3.53 6.00
C ILE A 30 -3.61 2.66 4.74
N GLU A 31 -4.77 2.40 4.14
CA GLU A 31 -4.87 1.61 2.92
C GLU A 31 -4.16 2.28 1.73
N ALA A 32 -4.28 3.61 1.61
CA ALA A 32 -3.57 4.36 0.59
C ALA A 32 -2.05 4.32 0.83
N LEU A 33 -1.61 4.47 2.08
CA LEU A 33 -0.19 4.39 2.45
C LEU A 33 0.40 3.02 2.09
N GLN A 34 -0.31 1.93 2.36
CA GLN A 34 0.09 0.58 1.98
C GLN A 34 0.22 0.42 0.46
N VAL A 35 -0.81 0.81 -0.30
CA VAL A 35 -0.82 0.70 -1.77
C VAL A 35 0.29 1.53 -2.42
N LEU A 36 0.48 2.76 -1.96
CA LEU A 36 1.51 3.64 -2.51
C LEU A 36 2.91 3.17 -2.14
N SER A 37 3.13 2.67 -0.92
CA SER A 37 4.42 2.11 -0.52
C SER A 37 4.80 0.90 -1.36
N LEU A 38 3.87 -0.02 -1.63
CA LEU A 38 4.12 -1.15 -2.53
C LEU A 38 4.50 -0.69 -3.94
N ARG A 39 3.83 0.34 -4.47
CA ARG A 39 4.10 0.89 -5.82
C ARG A 39 5.35 1.77 -5.90
N MET A 40 5.78 2.34 -4.78
CA MET A 40 7.06 3.03 -4.65
C MET A 40 8.22 2.02 -4.69
N MET A 41 8.01 0.83 -4.14
CA MET A 41 9.02 -0.22 -4.08
C MET A 41 9.14 -1.08 -5.34
N SER A 42 8.05 -1.28 -6.09
CA SER A 42 8.09 -1.93 -7.41
C SER A 42 7.00 -1.40 -8.34
N GLU A 43 7.28 -1.38 -9.65
CA GLU A 43 6.37 -0.80 -10.66
C GLU A 43 5.03 -1.55 -10.76
N ASP A 44 5.08 -2.88 -10.64
CA ASP A 44 3.90 -3.76 -10.59
C ASP A 44 3.28 -3.81 -9.17
N GLY A 45 3.95 -3.21 -8.19
CA GLY A 45 3.54 -3.20 -6.79
C GLY A 45 3.57 -4.58 -6.15
N ASN A 46 4.32 -5.55 -6.68
CA ASN A 46 4.46 -6.90 -6.17
C ASN A 46 5.84 -7.12 -5.54
N ILE A 47 5.92 -6.90 -4.24
CA ILE A 47 7.20 -7.00 -3.51
C ILE A 47 7.58 -8.46 -3.16
N LEU A 48 6.63 -9.41 -3.22
CA LEU A 48 6.88 -10.79 -2.81
C LEU A 48 7.77 -11.58 -3.78
N ASN A 49 7.84 -11.17 -5.05
CA ASN A 49 8.74 -11.83 -6.00
C ASN A 49 10.19 -11.36 -5.84
N GLU A 50 10.40 -10.10 -5.49
CA GLU A 50 11.74 -9.48 -5.51
C GLU A 50 12.37 -9.39 -4.12
N ARG A 51 11.57 -9.29 -3.05
CA ARG A 51 12.03 -8.85 -1.72
C ARG A 51 11.39 -9.60 -0.55
N LYS A 52 10.95 -10.84 -0.76
CA LYS A 52 10.28 -11.66 0.26
C LYS A 52 11.03 -11.75 1.59
N CYS A 53 12.35 -11.91 1.54
CA CYS A 53 13.20 -11.97 2.73
C CYS A 53 13.09 -10.69 3.59
N PHE A 54 12.98 -9.52 2.97
CA PHE A 54 12.84 -8.25 3.69
C PHE A 54 11.48 -8.09 4.37
N VAL A 55 10.41 -8.63 3.79
CA VAL A 55 9.08 -8.61 4.43
C VAL A 55 9.10 -9.47 5.69
N ASP A 56 9.64 -10.68 5.59
CA ASP A 56 9.73 -11.60 6.72
C ASP A 56 10.63 -11.03 7.83
N GLU A 57 11.78 -10.43 7.46
CA GLU A 57 12.77 -9.88 8.39
C GLU A 57 12.34 -8.55 9.03
N PHE A 58 11.71 -7.64 8.30
CA PHE A 58 11.49 -6.26 8.77
C PHE A 58 10.04 -5.91 9.05
N ILE A 59 9.07 -6.74 8.66
CA ILE A 59 7.65 -6.47 8.91
C ILE A 59 7.05 -7.48 9.89
N LEU A 60 7.46 -8.75 9.83
CA LEU A 60 6.92 -9.81 10.68
C LEU A 60 7.76 -10.09 11.92
N ASP A 61 8.98 -9.55 12.00
CA ASP A 61 9.84 -9.70 13.18
C ASP A 61 9.45 -8.70 14.29
N GLU A 62 9.04 -9.25 15.43
CA GLU A 62 8.63 -8.54 16.65
C GLU A 62 9.79 -8.32 17.64
N ASP A 63 11.01 -8.76 17.34
CA ASP A 63 12.17 -8.57 18.24
C ASP A 63 12.58 -7.10 18.35
N LEU A 64 12.80 -6.65 19.60
CA LEU A 64 13.24 -5.29 19.95
C LEU A 64 14.65 -4.98 19.43
N ALA A 65 15.49 -6.01 19.25
CA ALA A 65 16.79 -5.83 18.61
C ALA A 65 16.64 -5.44 17.12
N SER A 66 15.66 -6.03 16.44
CA SER A 66 15.32 -5.79 15.03
C SER A 66 14.80 -4.37 14.82
N GLU A 67 14.02 -3.82 15.76
CA GLU A 67 13.60 -2.40 15.76
C GLU A 67 14.79 -1.43 15.73
N SER A 68 15.80 -1.63 16.58
CA SER A 68 16.97 -0.74 16.61
C SER A 68 17.82 -0.80 15.33
N HIS A 69 17.86 -1.98 14.68
CA HIS A 69 18.55 -2.18 13.42
C HIS A 69 17.78 -1.56 12.25
N LEU A 70 16.44 -1.69 12.27
CA LEU A 70 15.50 -1.01 11.39
C LEU A 70 15.73 0.50 11.40
N TYR A 71 15.66 1.13 12.59
CA TYR A 71 15.82 2.58 12.69
C TYR A 71 17.15 3.03 12.10
N LYS A 72 18.26 2.34 12.39
CA LYS A 72 19.57 2.67 11.80
C LYS A 72 19.66 2.45 10.29
N LEU A 73 18.93 1.48 9.75
CA LEU A 73 18.87 1.23 8.32
C LEU A 73 18.06 2.31 7.58
N PHE A 74 17.09 2.94 8.27
CA PHE A 74 16.15 3.90 7.69
C PHE A 74 16.42 5.37 8.04
N GLU A 75 17.18 5.67 9.10
CA GLU A 75 17.39 7.01 9.66
C GLU A 75 18.03 8.00 8.65
N ASP A 76 18.94 7.51 7.81
CA ASP A 76 19.64 8.32 6.80
C ASP A 76 19.33 7.88 5.35
N SER A 77 18.31 7.04 5.16
CA SER A 77 18.04 6.41 3.88
C SER A 77 17.09 7.25 3.03
N GLU A 78 17.60 7.76 1.90
CA GLU A 78 16.77 8.26 0.79
C GLU A 78 16.28 7.13 -0.12
N ASP A 79 16.55 5.85 0.22
CA ASP A 79 16.12 4.70 -0.55
C ASP A 79 14.60 4.49 -0.40
N GLU A 80 13.89 4.64 -1.51
CA GLU A 80 12.45 4.44 -1.64
C GLU A 80 12.00 3.06 -1.13
N VAL A 81 12.85 2.04 -1.26
CA VAL A 81 12.60 0.69 -0.72
C VAL A 81 12.51 0.74 0.79
N ALA A 82 13.45 1.44 1.38
CA ALA A 82 13.70 1.44 2.79
C ALA A 82 12.55 2.15 3.52
N ILE A 83 12.17 3.31 2.99
CA ILE A 83 10.98 4.06 3.38
C ILE A 83 9.70 3.23 3.16
N GLY A 84 9.59 2.53 2.03
CA GLY A 84 8.43 1.69 1.73
C GLY A 84 8.22 0.58 2.76
N LEU A 85 9.30 -0.10 3.17
CA LEU A 85 9.26 -1.12 4.23
C LEU A 85 8.84 -0.54 5.57
N LEU A 86 9.36 0.62 5.96
CA LEU A 86 8.98 1.30 7.20
C LEU A 86 7.47 1.64 7.22
N ASN A 87 6.95 2.19 6.12
CA ASN A 87 5.52 2.49 5.99
C ASN A 87 4.67 1.21 6.09
N LEU A 88 5.12 0.11 5.48
CA LEU A 88 4.41 -1.18 5.57
C LEU A 88 4.45 -1.74 6.99
N ARG A 89 5.57 -1.62 7.72
CA ARG A 89 5.65 -1.99 9.14
C ARG A 89 4.65 -1.19 9.98
N TRP A 90 4.55 0.13 9.78
CA TRP A 90 3.55 0.95 10.47
C TRP A 90 2.11 0.51 10.17
N CYS A 91 1.80 0.16 8.92
CA CYS A 91 0.50 -0.42 8.58
C CYS A 91 0.22 -1.71 9.38
N ALA A 92 1.22 -2.59 9.50
CA ALA A 92 1.12 -3.85 10.24
C ALA A 92 0.90 -3.61 11.75
N ILE A 93 1.67 -2.70 12.37
CA ILE A 93 1.56 -2.35 13.79
C ILE A 93 0.16 -1.81 14.13
N ILE A 94 -0.45 -1.04 13.21
CA ILE A 94 -1.81 -0.50 13.37
C ILE A 94 -2.89 -1.60 13.16
N GLY A 95 -2.48 -2.82 12.78
CA GLY A 95 -3.35 -3.98 12.64
C GLY A 95 -3.90 -4.19 11.22
N PHE A 96 -3.32 -3.52 10.20
CA PHE A 96 -3.70 -3.76 8.82
C PHE A 96 -2.88 -4.91 8.24
N PRO A 97 -3.53 -5.97 7.71
CA PRO A 97 -2.81 -7.08 7.11
C PRO A 97 -2.03 -6.60 5.89
N ILE A 98 -0.78 -7.04 5.78
CA ILE A 98 0.08 -6.68 4.65
C ILE A 98 -0.30 -7.52 3.44
N CYS A 99 -0.63 -6.84 2.34
CA CYS A 99 -0.89 -7.51 1.07
C CYS A 99 0.42 -7.72 0.30
N ALA A 100 0.50 -8.87 -0.37
CA ALA A 100 1.61 -9.25 -1.23
C ALA A 100 1.84 -8.30 -2.40
N SER A 101 0.75 -7.69 -2.90
CA SER A 101 0.80 -6.71 -3.95
C SER A 101 -0.26 -5.62 -3.80
N ALA A 102 0.01 -4.46 -4.41
CA ALA A 102 -0.91 -3.32 -4.41
C ALA A 102 -2.31 -3.68 -4.94
N ASP A 103 -2.38 -4.57 -5.93
CA ASP A 103 -3.63 -5.02 -6.56
C ASP A 103 -4.40 -6.03 -5.70
N GLN A 104 -3.73 -6.66 -4.72
CA GLN A 104 -4.38 -7.56 -3.76
C GLN A 104 -4.84 -6.85 -2.49
N SER A 105 -4.57 -5.55 -2.36
CA SER A 105 -5.00 -4.72 -1.23
C SER A 105 -6.52 -4.75 -1.05
N LEU A 106 -6.97 -4.54 0.19
CA LEU A 106 -8.40 -4.39 0.49
C LEU A 106 -9.04 -3.24 -0.30
N TRP A 107 -8.27 -2.19 -0.56
CA TRP A 107 -8.69 -1.07 -1.40
C TRP A 107 -8.96 -1.50 -2.84
N ALA A 108 -8.02 -2.21 -3.47
CA ALA A 108 -8.17 -2.71 -4.83
C ALA A 108 -9.37 -3.65 -4.96
N LYS A 109 -9.53 -4.59 -4.02
CA LYS A 109 -10.68 -5.51 -3.97
C LYS A 109 -12.02 -4.77 -3.85
N ARG A 110 -12.09 -3.74 -3.00
CA ARG A 110 -13.31 -2.91 -2.88
C ARG A 110 -13.58 -2.11 -4.16
N LEU A 111 -12.53 -1.57 -4.79
CA LEU A 111 -12.66 -0.82 -6.04
C LEU A 111 -13.19 -1.73 -7.16
N GLU A 112 -12.59 -2.91 -7.32
CA GLU A 112 -13.02 -3.93 -8.27
C GLU A 112 -14.49 -4.33 -8.05
N SER A 113 -14.87 -4.64 -6.80
CA SER A 113 -16.26 -4.96 -6.45
C SER A 113 -17.24 -3.84 -6.85
N ARG A 114 -16.86 -2.57 -6.63
CA ARG A 114 -17.68 -1.40 -7.04
C ARG A 114 -17.75 -1.25 -8.55
N PHE A 115 -16.69 -1.56 -9.29
CA PHE A 115 -16.70 -1.58 -10.76
C PHE A 115 -17.62 -2.68 -11.28
N GLN A 116 -17.50 -3.91 -10.78
CA GLN A 116 -18.35 -5.02 -11.20
C GLN A 116 -19.83 -4.77 -10.92
N LYS A 117 -20.17 -4.23 -9.74
CA LYS A 117 -21.55 -3.84 -9.42
C LYS A 117 -22.12 -2.82 -10.42
N ARG A 118 -21.31 -1.84 -10.84
CA ARG A 118 -21.72 -0.86 -11.85
C ARG A 118 -21.96 -1.49 -13.21
N LEU A 119 -21.07 -2.39 -13.65
CA LEU A 119 -21.24 -3.15 -14.90
C LEU A 119 -22.53 -3.98 -14.90
N ALA A 120 -22.79 -4.72 -13.81
CA ALA A 120 -24.01 -5.51 -13.66
C ALA A 120 -25.27 -4.62 -13.67
N SER A 121 -25.24 -3.46 -13.00
CA SER A 121 -26.37 -2.52 -13.00
C SER A 121 -26.60 -1.77 -14.32
N GLY A 122 -25.57 -1.67 -15.16
CA GLY A 122 -25.66 -1.12 -16.51
C GLY A 122 -26.22 -2.13 -17.52
N SER A 123 -25.90 -3.41 -17.36
CA SER A 123 -26.40 -4.50 -18.21
C SER A 123 -27.91 -4.69 -18.10
N VAL A 124 -28.50 -4.51 -16.91
CA VAL A 124 -29.95 -4.67 -16.68
C VAL A 124 -30.80 -3.62 -17.41
N ARG A 125 -30.21 -2.48 -17.80
CA ARG A 125 -30.92 -1.42 -18.53
C ARG A 125 -30.91 -1.60 -20.06
N GLY A 126 -30.24 -2.63 -20.58
CA GLY A 126 -30.11 -2.89 -22.03
C GLY A 126 -31.05 -3.94 -22.61
N GLU A 127 -31.84 -4.65 -21.79
CA GLU A 127 -32.69 -5.77 -22.24
C GLU A 127 -34.21 -5.47 -22.24
N GLN A 128 -34.60 -4.19 -22.21
CA GLN A 128 -35.99 -3.76 -22.39
C GLN A 128 -36.11 -2.74 -23.52
N LEU A 129 -35.88 -3.18 -24.77
CA LEU A 129 -36.37 -2.50 -25.99
C LEU A 129 -36.76 -3.56 -27.03
#